data_AF-A0A535N7Z5-F1
#
_entry.id   AF-A0A535N7Z5-F1
#
_cell.length_a   1.000
_cell.length_b   1.000
_cell.length_c   1.000
_cell.angle_alpha   90.00
_cell.angle_beta   90.00
_cell.angle_gamma   90.00
#
_symmetry.space_group_name_H-M   'P 1'
#
loop_
_entity.id
_entity.type
_entity.pdbx_description
1 polymer ?
#
loop_
_entity_poly.entity_id
_entity_poly.type
_entity_poly.pdbx_seq_one_letter_code
_entity_poly.pdbx_strand_id
1 'polypeptide(L)'
;MAPASHGLLGRIQRANDVASHRFGPHTAEVEAFIAAVGQLTPWQWRQVQTTRRLVGSVSKDPTGGSDSARSIQAAIRSSDGRISEPMARAGEVLFDTLVKKGDEKQVTAWQAMTALIMRSHLPALKFAVHYAPFAAMIPPSGADVLDPKTRRFLALLEDLSREQLADLARRWRIEPAASRALLQAVAKRRHGTSEETVAVAALSVIPHHLVGDEGWAAVRTAVHGGRVLAALGELTPDEAAQLWAPLEPAIPLASLSQVEPAPRTAVVHTVANAIKTITRPPRSRAPAPSGMKVAALYGPNHAEVAAFIKGLAELSPIQWLRVLDRRKLVASVTREGTVEPAGVVRSILIALQATRDLDTYTRCRAFAAVERAGFAVEAQGGVNPDQVRLAMTPFEPSIAFEALNGGGFAHKVATLDRSDWERVAAAAPEANVEAVAPLVVAGTALIDFFGGRSDDEAVATWHAVSALVHRQQLTPIKFAASYAPFASAIPVTNPRSLGAMVSRYVTAVGRLGASQCATLARAWQLDDELSSVLSRAVADGGARPGEEAAALAAVVTVPMRLAAGGGWAAVKTAAFGGRVIAVRTRLTAQQLEALWEPIQPAIPLSSLSAPARARR
;
A
#
# COMPACT_ATOMS: atom_id res chain seq x y z
N MET A 1 -5.91 -18.08 12.06
CA MET A 1 -5.75 -17.71 10.64
C MET A 1 -7.13 -17.64 10.01
N ALA A 2 -7.53 -16.48 9.48
CA ALA A 2 -8.86 -16.31 8.87
C ALA A 2 -8.91 -17.02 7.50
N PRO A 3 -9.98 -17.75 7.15
CA PRO A 3 -10.09 -18.43 5.88
C PRO A 3 -10.26 -17.42 4.74
N ALA A 4 -9.48 -17.62 3.67
CA ALA A 4 -9.40 -16.74 2.51
C ALA A 4 -10.76 -16.62 1.79
N SER A 5 -11.38 -15.45 1.89
CA SER A 5 -12.53 -15.09 1.05
C SER A 5 -12.16 -15.24 -0.44
N HIS A 6 -13.03 -15.92 -1.20
CA HIS A 6 -12.89 -16.12 -2.64
C HIS A 6 -13.49 -14.94 -3.45
N GLY A 7 -14.11 -13.96 -2.77
CA GLY A 7 -14.69 -12.74 -3.36
C GLY A 7 -13.65 -11.72 -3.84
N LEU A 8 -14.13 -10.61 -4.41
CA LEU A 8 -13.29 -9.51 -4.93
C LEU A 8 -12.42 -8.91 -3.82
N LEU A 9 -12.99 -8.58 -2.65
CA LEU A 9 -12.20 -8.13 -1.50
C LEU A 9 -11.20 -9.17 -0.98
N GLY A 10 -11.47 -10.48 -1.10
CA GLY A 10 -10.53 -11.52 -0.68
C GLY A 10 -9.36 -11.74 -1.64
N ARG A 11 -9.57 -11.44 -2.92
CA ARG A 11 -8.51 -11.39 -3.94
C ARG A 11 -7.71 -10.09 -3.86
N ILE A 12 -8.37 -8.97 -3.53
CA ILE A 12 -7.75 -7.67 -3.29
C ILE A 12 -6.99 -7.66 -1.95
N GLN A 13 -7.50 -8.27 -0.89
CA GLN A 13 -6.79 -8.42 0.38
C GLN A 13 -5.52 -9.24 0.18
N ARG A 14 -5.56 -10.37 -0.53
CA ARG A 14 -4.34 -11.12 -0.88
C ARG A 14 -3.36 -10.33 -1.76
N ALA A 15 -3.86 -9.52 -2.71
CA ALA A 15 -3.00 -8.64 -3.52
C ALA A 15 -2.45 -7.45 -2.72
N ASN A 16 -3.23 -6.94 -1.76
CA ASN A 16 -2.83 -5.95 -0.78
C ASN A 16 -1.88 -6.53 0.25
N ASP A 17 -1.95 -7.81 0.60
CA ASP A 17 -0.97 -8.47 1.46
C ASP A 17 0.39 -8.50 0.72
N VAL A 18 0.38 -8.81 -0.58
CA VAL A 18 1.58 -8.74 -1.45
C VAL A 18 2.06 -7.29 -1.65
N ALA A 19 1.17 -6.31 -1.81
CA ALA A 19 1.52 -4.89 -1.95
C ALA A 19 1.93 -4.24 -0.61
N SER A 20 1.39 -4.70 0.52
CA SER A 20 1.77 -4.33 1.89
C SER A 20 3.14 -4.89 2.29
N HIS A 21 3.72 -5.71 1.41
CA HIS A 21 5.09 -6.17 1.46
C HIS A 21 5.94 -5.66 0.29
N ARG A 22 5.49 -4.63 -0.46
CA ARG A 22 6.22 -4.05 -1.61
C ARG A 22 7.67 -3.66 -1.27
N PHE A 23 7.90 -3.15 -0.07
CA PHE A 23 9.22 -2.81 0.47
C PHE A 23 9.62 -3.71 1.65
N GLY A 24 8.99 -4.88 1.80
CA GLY A 24 9.21 -5.80 2.91
C GLY A 24 8.24 -5.59 4.09
N PRO A 25 8.57 -6.09 5.30
CA PRO A 25 7.65 -6.07 6.46
C PRO A 25 7.26 -4.66 6.93
N HIS A 26 8.00 -3.62 6.53
CA HIS A 26 7.80 -2.22 6.94
C HIS A 26 7.22 -1.32 5.82
N THR A 27 6.56 -1.89 4.81
CA THR A 27 6.16 -1.15 3.59
C THR A 27 5.38 0.14 3.86
N ALA A 28 4.39 0.12 4.75
CA ALA A 28 3.58 1.31 5.06
C ALA A 28 4.42 2.45 5.65
N GLU A 29 5.38 2.11 6.52
CA GLU A 29 6.29 3.08 7.13
C GLU A 29 7.30 3.63 6.10
N VAL A 30 7.79 2.79 5.18
CA VAL A 30 8.65 3.21 4.07
C VAL A 30 7.91 4.16 3.11
N GLU A 31 6.67 3.87 2.75
CA GLU A 31 5.85 4.74 1.89
C GLU A 31 5.58 6.09 2.52
N ALA A 32 5.19 6.10 3.80
CA ALA A 32 4.99 7.33 4.57
C ALA A 32 6.28 8.16 4.65
N PHE A 33 7.42 7.51 4.89
CA PHE A 33 8.73 8.18 4.91
C PHE A 33 9.05 8.83 3.56
N ILE A 34 8.97 8.09 2.44
CA ILE A 34 9.29 8.63 1.11
C ILE A 34 8.40 9.84 0.77
N ALA A 35 7.09 9.72 1.04
CA ALA A 35 6.14 10.80 0.82
C ALA A 35 6.47 12.05 1.66
N ALA A 36 6.74 11.87 2.95
CA ALA A 36 7.04 12.96 3.87
C ALA A 36 8.38 13.64 3.54
N VAL A 37 9.42 12.86 3.21
CA VAL A 37 10.74 13.39 2.81
C VAL A 37 10.64 14.25 1.54
N GLY A 38 9.79 13.85 0.59
CA GLY A 38 9.52 14.64 -0.63
C GLY A 38 8.91 16.02 -0.34
N GLN A 39 8.15 16.14 0.75
CA GLN A 39 7.43 17.35 1.14
C GLN A 39 8.23 18.27 2.09
N LEU A 40 9.41 17.85 2.54
CA LEU A 40 10.24 18.66 3.43
C LEU A 40 10.63 20.01 2.79
N THR A 41 10.36 21.08 3.54
CA THR A 41 10.71 22.46 3.20
C THR A 41 12.23 22.66 3.21
N PRO A 42 12.76 23.71 2.55
CA PRO A 42 14.18 24.02 2.60
C PRO A 42 14.73 24.25 4.01
N TRP A 43 13.91 24.76 4.94
CA TRP A 43 14.31 24.92 6.34
C TRP A 43 14.38 23.58 7.06
N GLN A 44 13.39 22.70 6.91
CA GLN A 44 13.44 21.34 7.48
C GLN A 44 14.64 20.53 6.95
N TRP A 45 14.95 20.64 5.67
CA TRP A 45 16.16 20.00 5.12
C TRP A 45 17.46 20.50 5.74
N ARG A 46 17.54 21.78 6.12
CA ARG A 46 18.70 22.31 6.86
C ARG A 46 18.79 21.68 8.24
N GLN A 47 17.66 21.53 8.94
CA GLN A 47 17.62 20.84 10.24
C GLN A 47 18.11 19.39 10.12
N VAL A 48 17.60 18.63 9.13
CA VAL A 48 18.05 17.25 8.85
C VAL A 48 19.56 17.18 8.63
N GLN A 49 20.12 18.09 7.83
CA GLN A 49 21.57 18.11 7.57
C GLN A 49 22.39 18.49 8.81
N THR A 50 21.90 19.45 9.62
CA THR A 50 22.54 19.82 10.88
C THR A 50 22.54 18.64 11.86
N THR A 51 21.40 17.98 12.06
CA THR A 51 21.30 16.79 12.91
C THR A 51 22.18 15.65 12.39
N ARG A 52 22.26 15.43 11.07
CA ARG A 52 23.18 14.44 10.48
C ARG A 52 24.64 14.72 10.83
N ARG A 53 25.07 15.98 10.77
CA ARG A 53 26.45 16.36 11.14
C ARG A 53 26.72 16.15 12.62
N LEU A 54 25.74 16.46 13.48
CA LEU A 54 25.81 16.22 14.91
C LEU A 54 25.91 14.71 15.21
N VAL A 55 25.05 13.87 14.63
CA VAL A 55 25.15 12.41 14.75
C VAL A 55 26.50 11.90 14.27
N GLY A 56 27.01 12.42 13.15
CA GLY A 56 28.34 12.09 12.64
C GLY A 56 29.51 12.51 13.54
N SER A 57 29.30 13.46 14.47
CA SER A 57 30.34 13.88 15.42
C SER A 57 30.59 12.87 16.55
N VAL A 58 29.65 11.94 16.78
CA VAL A 58 29.75 10.88 17.79
C VAL A 58 29.78 9.48 17.19
N SER A 59 29.23 9.27 15.99
CA SER A 59 29.19 7.96 15.35
C SER A 59 30.54 7.59 14.75
N LYS A 60 31.01 6.37 15.03
CA LYS A 60 32.21 5.78 14.37
C LYS A 60 31.89 5.14 13.02
N ASP A 61 30.61 4.91 12.71
CA ASP A 61 30.22 4.50 11.38
C ASP A 61 30.43 5.67 10.41
N PRO A 62 31.15 5.48 9.29
CA PRO A 62 31.33 6.53 8.31
C PRO A 62 29.95 6.86 7.73
N THR A 63 29.30 7.90 8.27
CA THR A 63 28.08 8.48 7.69
C THR A 63 28.33 9.07 6.29
N GLY A 64 29.56 8.96 5.77
CA GLY A 64 29.99 9.33 4.43
C GLY A 64 30.86 8.24 3.77
N GLY A 65 30.31 7.04 3.55
CA GLY A 65 30.79 6.21 2.44
C GLY A 65 30.72 7.03 1.14
N SER A 66 31.73 6.89 0.28
CA SER A 66 31.97 7.66 -0.97
C SER A 66 30.88 7.55 -2.04
N ASP A 67 29.73 6.99 -1.69
CA ASP A 67 28.67 6.69 -2.62
C ASP A 67 27.89 7.97 -2.91
N SER A 68 28.26 8.58 -4.03
CA SER A 68 27.44 9.63 -4.64
C SER A 68 26.03 9.09 -4.92
N ALA A 69 25.04 9.97 -4.94
CA ALA A 69 23.67 9.62 -5.34
C ALA A 69 23.65 8.85 -6.67
N ARG A 70 24.53 9.21 -7.61
CA ARG A 70 24.70 8.51 -8.90
C ARG A 70 25.22 7.08 -8.74
N SER A 71 26.17 6.85 -7.84
CA SER A 71 26.70 5.51 -7.57
C SER A 71 25.63 4.60 -6.95
N ILE A 72 24.82 5.14 -6.04
CA ILE A 72 23.68 4.42 -5.44
C ILE A 72 22.62 4.11 -6.50
N GLN A 73 22.22 5.10 -7.30
CA GLN A 73 21.30 4.89 -8.42
C GLN A 73 21.83 3.87 -9.43
N ALA A 74 23.14 3.87 -9.70
CA ALA A 74 23.77 2.87 -10.56
C ALA A 74 23.71 1.47 -9.94
N ALA A 75 23.93 1.34 -8.62
CA ALA A 75 23.82 0.06 -7.90
C ALA A 75 22.37 -0.44 -7.81
N ILE A 76 21.39 0.45 -7.66
CA ILE A 76 19.95 0.10 -7.72
C ILE A 76 19.59 -0.46 -9.10
N ARG A 77 20.15 0.15 -10.15
CA ARG A 77 19.92 -0.26 -11.55
C ARG A 77 20.77 -1.44 -11.99
N SER A 78 21.82 -1.81 -11.26
CA SER A 78 22.68 -2.94 -11.62
C SER A 78 22.08 -4.26 -11.15
N SER A 79 22.24 -5.31 -11.96
CA SER A 79 21.75 -6.66 -11.63
C SER A 79 22.70 -7.43 -10.71
N ASP A 80 23.65 -6.76 -10.03
CA ASP A 80 24.75 -7.40 -9.29
C ASP A 80 24.33 -8.07 -7.97
N GLY A 81 23.03 -8.13 -7.65
CA GLY A 81 22.51 -8.79 -6.44
C GLY A 81 22.94 -8.14 -5.12
N ARG A 82 23.64 -7.00 -5.15
CA ARG A 82 24.15 -6.29 -3.96
C ARG A 82 23.06 -5.62 -3.14
N ILE A 83 21.91 -5.33 -3.75
CA ILE A 83 20.75 -4.66 -3.14
C ILE A 83 19.56 -5.61 -3.25
N SER A 84 18.86 -5.82 -2.14
CA SER A 84 17.65 -6.65 -2.13
C SER A 84 16.54 -6.01 -2.96
N GLU A 85 15.68 -6.83 -3.57
CA GLU A 85 14.57 -6.36 -4.41
C GLU A 85 13.65 -5.31 -3.72
N PRO A 86 13.27 -5.46 -2.43
CA PRO A 86 12.51 -4.43 -1.73
C PRO A 86 13.24 -3.09 -1.60
N MET A 87 14.56 -3.15 -1.38
CA MET A 87 15.41 -1.97 -1.21
C MET A 87 15.68 -1.27 -2.54
N ALA A 88 15.85 -2.02 -3.63
CA ALA A 88 15.96 -1.48 -4.98
C ALA A 88 14.69 -0.72 -5.38
N ARG A 89 13.51 -1.33 -5.20
CA ARG A 89 12.21 -0.71 -5.50
C ARG A 89 11.94 0.55 -4.69
N ALA A 90 12.23 0.54 -3.39
CA ALA A 90 12.08 1.72 -2.54
C ALA A 90 13.05 2.83 -2.97
N GLY A 91 14.27 2.44 -3.38
CA GLY A 91 15.28 3.34 -3.93
C GLY A 91 14.83 4.09 -5.16
N GLU A 92 14.30 3.39 -6.15
CA GLU A 92 13.78 4.01 -7.37
C GLU A 92 12.75 5.10 -7.06
N VAL A 93 11.76 4.79 -6.22
CA VAL A 93 10.71 5.75 -5.82
C VAL A 93 11.28 6.93 -5.03
N LEU A 94 12.22 6.69 -4.12
CA LEU A 94 12.85 7.74 -3.32
C LEU A 94 13.65 8.71 -4.21
N PHE A 95 14.50 8.19 -5.10
CA PHE A 95 15.34 9.02 -5.95
C PHE A 95 14.52 9.81 -6.98
N ASP A 96 13.44 9.24 -7.52
CA ASP A 96 12.50 9.97 -8.37
C ASP A 96 11.81 11.10 -7.61
N THR A 97 11.38 10.84 -6.37
CA THR A 97 10.76 11.85 -5.49
C THR A 97 11.71 13.01 -5.19
N LEU A 98 13.00 12.72 -5.05
CA LEU A 98 14.03 13.69 -4.66
C LEU A 98 14.88 14.20 -5.83
N VAL A 99 14.45 14.00 -7.08
CA VAL A 99 15.23 14.35 -8.29
C VAL A 99 15.68 15.81 -8.35
N LYS A 100 14.92 16.74 -7.73
CA LYS A 100 15.25 18.18 -7.65
C LYS A 100 16.06 18.57 -6.42
N LYS A 101 16.42 17.63 -5.56
CA LYS A 101 17.22 17.85 -4.35
C LYS A 101 18.68 17.50 -4.64
N GLY A 102 19.61 18.16 -3.96
CA GLY A 102 21.05 17.89 -4.13
C GLY A 102 21.46 16.53 -3.57
N ASP A 103 22.57 15.99 -4.09
CA ASP A 103 23.09 14.64 -3.80
C ASP A 103 23.16 14.31 -2.31
N GLU A 104 23.65 15.24 -1.48
CA GLU A 104 23.75 15.03 -0.03
C GLU A 104 22.40 14.70 0.62
N LYS A 105 21.31 15.34 0.17
CA LYS A 105 19.96 15.13 0.68
C LYS A 105 19.41 13.78 0.23
N GLN A 106 19.67 13.40 -1.01
CA GLN A 106 19.25 12.12 -1.56
C GLN A 106 19.96 10.96 -0.85
N VAL A 107 21.28 11.05 -0.65
CA VAL A 107 22.07 10.05 0.08
C VAL A 107 21.61 9.93 1.54
N THR A 108 21.34 11.06 2.21
CA THR A 108 20.83 11.06 3.59
C THR A 108 19.49 10.32 3.69
N ALA A 109 18.55 10.62 2.78
CA ALA A 109 17.25 9.96 2.75
C ALA A 109 17.36 8.47 2.39
N TRP A 110 18.28 8.11 1.49
CA TRP A 110 18.52 6.72 1.11
C TRP A 110 19.01 5.89 2.30
N GLN A 111 19.95 6.43 3.09
CA GLN A 111 20.47 5.76 4.28
C GLN A 111 19.36 5.53 5.32
N ALA A 112 18.53 6.55 5.58
CA ALA A 112 17.40 6.45 6.50
C ALA A 112 16.34 5.44 6.03
N MET A 113 15.98 5.46 4.74
CA MET A 113 15.02 4.52 4.16
C MET A 113 15.56 3.07 4.19
N THR A 114 16.84 2.88 3.86
CA THR A 114 17.50 1.56 3.94
C THR A 114 17.47 1.02 5.35
N ALA A 115 17.79 1.86 6.35
CA ALA A 115 17.72 1.48 7.75
C ALA A 115 16.30 1.08 8.16
N LEU A 116 15.28 1.76 7.62
CA LEU A 116 13.87 1.47 7.90
C LEU A 116 13.41 0.14 7.29
N ILE A 117 13.80 -0.15 6.04
CA ILE A 117 13.54 -1.46 5.41
C ILE A 117 14.18 -2.59 6.20
N MET A 118 15.41 -2.38 6.67
CA MET A 118 16.21 -3.36 7.40
C MET A 118 15.98 -3.33 8.92
N ARG A 119 15.00 -2.57 9.42
CA ARG A 119 14.81 -2.28 10.86
C ARG A 119 14.79 -3.54 11.72
N SER A 120 14.12 -4.60 11.27
CA SER A 120 14.05 -5.90 11.99
C SER A 120 15.36 -6.71 11.99
N HIS A 121 16.36 -6.29 11.22
CA HIS A 121 17.64 -6.97 11.04
C HIS A 121 18.83 -6.12 11.48
N LEU A 122 18.59 -4.90 11.97
CA LEU A 122 19.63 -3.99 12.42
C LEU A 122 19.60 -3.84 13.95
N PRO A 123 20.76 -3.73 14.60
CA PRO A 123 20.82 -3.24 15.98
C PRO A 123 20.22 -1.83 16.08
N ALA A 124 19.57 -1.52 17.20
CA ALA A 124 18.90 -0.24 17.45
C ALA A 124 19.81 0.99 17.18
N LEU A 125 21.07 0.94 17.61
CA LEU A 125 22.05 1.99 17.34
C LEU A 125 22.34 2.18 15.85
N LYS A 126 22.47 1.09 15.10
CA LYS A 126 22.76 1.15 13.66
C LYS A 126 21.58 1.71 12.88
N PHE A 127 20.36 1.36 13.28
CA PHE A 127 19.15 2.01 12.77
C PHE A 127 19.13 3.52 13.10
N ALA A 128 19.33 3.86 14.37
CA ALA A 128 19.21 5.22 14.86
C ALA A 128 20.25 6.18 14.26
N VAL A 129 21.49 5.74 14.00
CA VAL A 129 22.53 6.56 13.32
C VAL A 129 22.03 7.08 11.97
N HIS A 130 21.26 6.27 11.23
CA HIS A 130 20.76 6.66 9.92
C HIS A 130 19.42 7.40 9.98
N TYR A 131 18.57 7.10 10.99
CA TYR A 131 17.20 7.63 11.05
C TYR A 131 17.05 8.89 11.91
N ALA A 132 17.88 9.08 12.95
CA ALA A 132 17.82 10.23 13.86
C ALA A 132 17.78 11.61 13.16
N PRO A 133 18.46 11.84 12.02
CA PRO A 133 18.34 13.11 11.30
C PRO A 133 16.92 13.49 10.87
N PHE A 134 16.02 12.51 10.68
CA PHE A 134 14.64 12.73 10.25
C PHE A 134 13.63 12.68 11.39
N ALA A 135 13.96 12.06 12.52
CA ALA A 135 13.01 11.67 13.57
C ALA A 135 12.16 12.82 14.11
N ALA A 136 12.70 14.03 14.22
CA ALA A 136 11.94 15.21 14.69
C ALA A 136 10.84 15.66 13.72
N MET A 137 10.98 15.36 12.42
CA MET A 137 10.01 15.74 11.39
C MET A 137 9.17 14.56 10.89
N ILE A 138 9.75 13.36 10.93
CA ILE A 138 9.16 12.11 10.46
C ILE A 138 9.49 11.08 11.53
N PRO A 139 8.66 10.95 12.59
CA PRO A 139 8.91 10.01 13.67
C PRO A 139 8.74 8.56 13.17
N PRO A 140 9.55 7.61 13.64
CA PRO A 140 9.39 6.21 13.28
C PRO A 140 8.12 5.63 13.90
N SER A 141 7.51 4.66 13.24
CA SER A 141 6.31 3.96 13.73
C SER A 141 6.57 3.34 15.10
N GLY A 142 5.61 3.48 16.02
CA GLY A 142 5.66 2.95 17.39
C GLY A 142 6.32 3.86 18.42
N ALA A 143 6.85 5.02 18.04
CA ALA A 143 7.39 6.02 18.97
C ALA A 143 6.30 6.67 19.86
N ASP A 144 5.03 6.56 19.46
CA ASP A 144 3.84 7.04 20.17
C ASP A 144 3.29 6.04 21.20
N VAL A 145 3.66 4.76 21.09
CA VAL A 145 3.19 3.66 21.96
C VAL A 145 4.32 3.23 22.91
N LEU A 146 4.78 4.15 23.75
CA LEU A 146 5.84 3.90 24.74
C LEU A 146 5.28 3.76 26.15
N ASP A 147 5.83 2.83 26.92
CA ASP A 147 5.50 2.69 28.34
C ASP A 147 5.87 3.96 29.13
N PRO A 148 5.17 4.25 30.25
CA PRO A 148 5.38 5.48 31.01
C PRO A 148 6.82 5.70 31.49
N LYS A 149 7.55 4.63 31.85
CA LYS A 149 8.93 4.74 32.34
C LYS A 149 9.88 5.12 31.22
N THR A 150 9.72 4.53 30.03
CA THR A 150 10.49 4.92 28.84
C THR A 150 10.21 6.37 28.44
N ARG A 151 8.96 6.83 28.46
CA ARG A 151 8.64 8.25 28.18
C ARG A 151 9.31 9.20 29.18
N ARG A 152 9.26 8.87 30.47
CA ARG A 152 9.92 9.68 31.51
C ARG A 152 11.44 9.69 31.35
N PHE A 153 12.02 8.54 31.00
CA PHE A 153 13.45 8.43 30.73
C PHE A 153 13.88 9.31 29.56
N LEU A 154 13.11 9.35 28.47
CA LEU A 154 13.36 10.25 27.34
C LEU A 154 13.30 11.73 27.74
N ALA A 155 12.29 12.12 28.53
CA ALA A 155 12.17 13.50 29.02
C ALA A 155 13.38 13.89 29.89
N LEU A 156 13.79 13.02 30.81
CA LEU A 156 14.96 13.27 31.66
C LEU A 156 16.26 13.32 30.85
N LEU A 157 16.37 12.50 29.80
CA LEU A 157 17.53 12.50 28.90
C LEU A 157 17.68 13.82 28.14
N GLU A 158 16.57 14.45 27.73
CA GLU A 158 16.55 15.77 27.08
C GLU A 158 17.02 16.90 28.02
N ASP A 159 16.78 16.75 29.33
CA ASP A 159 17.10 17.76 30.35
C ASP A 159 18.48 17.57 31.02
N LEU A 160 19.25 16.54 30.64
CA LEU A 160 20.56 16.29 31.26
C LEU A 160 21.58 17.38 30.92
N SER A 161 22.29 17.84 31.95
CA SER A 161 23.44 18.72 31.79
C SER A 161 24.64 17.99 31.18
N ARG A 162 25.61 18.76 30.66
CA ARG A 162 26.85 18.21 30.11
C ARG A 162 27.61 17.32 31.12
N GLU A 163 27.61 17.67 32.40
CA GLU A 163 28.28 16.90 33.45
C GLU A 163 27.59 15.55 33.68
N GLN A 164 26.26 15.53 33.75
CA GLN A 164 25.48 14.31 33.88
C GLN A 164 25.60 13.41 32.64
N LEU A 165 25.69 14.01 31.44
CA LEU A 165 25.99 13.27 30.22
C LEU A 165 27.40 12.65 30.23
N ALA A 166 28.38 13.34 30.84
CA ALA A 166 29.74 12.81 30.99
C ALA A 166 29.78 11.63 31.97
N ASP A 167 28.89 11.61 32.97
CA ASP A 167 28.72 10.45 33.85
C ASP A 167 28.26 9.20 33.08
N LEU A 168 27.37 9.37 32.09
CA LEU A 168 26.98 8.28 31.19
C LEU A 168 28.14 7.79 30.31
N ALA A 169 29.15 8.61 30.06
CA ALA A 169 30.33 8.23 29.25
C ALA A 169 31.35 7.39 30.04
N ARG A 170 31.23 7.29 31.37
CA ARG A 170 32.17 6.54 32.20
C ARG A 170 32.19 5.06 31.84
N ARG A 171 33.35 4.43 31.97
CA ARG A 171 33.50 2.99 31.73
C ARG A 171 32.75 2.21 32.81
N TRP A 172 31.84 1.36 32.38
CA TRP A 172 31.09 0.46 33.25
C TRP A 172 31.30 -1.00 32.85
N ARG A 173 31.08 -1.89 33.82
CA ARG A 173 31.08 -3.35 33.63
C ARG A 173 29.82 -3.90 34.29
N ILE A 174 29.16 -4.82 33.59
CA ILE A 174 28.00 -5.54 34.09
C ILE A 174 28.45 -6.97 34.41
N GLU A 175 27.94 -7.55 35.48
CA GLU A 175 28.25 -8.93 35.82
C GLU A 175 27.75 -9.91 34.73
N PRO A 176 28.50 -10.99 34.46
CA PRO A 176 28.10 -11.97 33.45
C PRO A 176 26.74 -12.62 33.68
N ALA A 177 26.26 -12.69 34.93
CA ALA A 177 24.94 -13.23 35.27
C ALA A 177 23.82 -12.28 34.80
N ALA A 178 23.83 -11.02 35.26
CA ALA A 178 22.85 -10.01 34.87
C ALA A 178 22.86 -9.72 33.35
N SER A 179 24.03 -9.73 32.72
CA SER A 179 24.14 -9.60 31.27
C SER A 179 23.44 -10.75 30.52
N ARG A 180 23.58 -11.99 31.00
CA ARG A 180 22.87 -13.16 30.43
C ARG A 180 21.36 -13.06 30.64
N ALA A 181 20.92 -12.63 31.83
CA ALA A 181 19.50 -12.44 32.13
C ALA A 181 18.87 -11.40 31.19
N LEU A 182 19.54 -10.26 30.98
CA LEU A 182 19.10 -9.24 30.03
C LEU A 182 19.00 -9.78 28.60
N LEU A 183 20.00 -10.51 28.12
CA LEU A 183 19.97 -11.09 26.77
C LEU A 183 18.84 -12.12 26.61
N GLN A 184 18.56 -12.92 27.63
CA GLN A 184 17.45 -13.87 27.63
C GLN A 184 16.08 -13.18 27.61
N ALA A 185 15.91 -12.10 28.38
CA ALA A 185 14.68 -11.31 28.40
C ALA A 185 14.47 -10.57 27.06
N VAL A 186 15.52 -9.99 26.50
CA VAL A 186 15.48 -9.31 25.19
C VAL A 186 15.16 -10.30 24.06
N ALA A 187 15.70 -11.52 24.10
CA ALA A 187 15.42 -12.55 23.08
C ALA A 187 13.94 -12.96 23.00
N LYS A 188 13.17 -12.80 24.09
CA LYS A 188 11.72 -13.06 24.12
C LYS A 188 10.90 -11.93 23.48
N ARG A 189 11.48 -10.75 23.27
CA ARG A 189 10.81 -9.57 22.72
C ARG A 189 11.20 -9.38 21.26
N ARG A 190 10.24 -9.55 20.35
CA ARG A 190 10.46 -9.45 18.90
C ARG A 190 10.74 -8.01 18.40
N HIS A 191 10.44 -6.97 19.19
CA HIS A 191 10.64 -5.58 18.79
C HIS A 191 11.19 -4.75 19.96
N GLY A 192 12.40 -4.22 19.82
CA GLY A 192 13.07 -3.40 20.84
C GLY A 192 12.65 -1.93 20.78
N THR A 193 11.34 -1.65 20.77
CA THR A 193 10.81 -0.28 20.54
C THR A 193 11.39 0.75 21.52
N SER A 194 11.48 0.44 22.81
CA SER A 194 12.09 1.33 23.81
C SER A 194 13.59 1.57 23.56
N GLU A 195 14.34 0.53 23.20
CA GLU A 195 15.76 0.63 22.88
C GLU A 195 16.01 1.48 21.64
N GLU A 196 15.22 1.27 20.58
CA GLU A 196 15.28 2.04 19.33
C GLU A 196 14.92 3.50 19.54
N THR A 197 13.83 3.81 20.25
CA THR A 197 13.42 5.20 20.47
C THR A 197 14.43 5.94 21.34
N VAL A 198 14.98 5.30 22.36
CA VAL A 198 16.07 5.87 23.16
C VAL A 198 17.32 6.09 22.30
N ALA A 199 17.68 5.18 21.41
CA ALA A 199 18.82 5.36 20.51
C ALA A 199 18.65 6.56 19.59
N VAL A 200 17.45 6.75 19.04
CA VAL A 200 17.12 7.92 18.21
C VAL A 200 17.22 9.21 19.02
N ALA A 201 16.60 9.26 20.20
CA ALA A 201 16.62 10.45 21.05
C ALA A 201 18.04 10.80 21.55
N ALA A 202 18.80 9.80 22.02
CA ALA A 202 20.16 9.98 22.49
C ALA A 202 21.08 10.56 21.40
N LEU A 203 20.94 10.10 20.15
CA LEU A 203 21.69 10.62 19.01
C LEU A 203 21.23 12.01 18.56
N SER A 204 20.00 12.42 18.90
CA SER A 204 19.52 13.77 18.68
C SER A 204 19.95 14.75 19.78
N VAL A 205 20.14 14.31 21.02
CA VAL A 205 20.41 15.19 22.17
C VAL A 205 21.91 15.26 22.51
N ILE A 206 22.52 14.11 22.81
CA ILE A 206 23.88 14.02 23.38
C ILE A 206 24.96 14.73 22.54
N PRO A 207 24.94 14.65 21.19
CA PRO A 207 25.95 15.31 20.37
C PRO A 207 25.98 16.84 20.45
N HIS A 208 24.94 17.47 21.01
CA HIS A 208 24.96 18.90 21.31
C HIS A 208 25.89 19.27 22.47
N HIS A 209 26.22 18.30 23.34
CA HIS A 209 26.99 18.51 24.56
C HIS A 209 28.33 17.75 24.57
N LEU A 210 28.36 16.53 24.03
CA LEU A 210 29.52 15.65 24.01
C LEU A 210 29.76 15.11 22.61
N VAL A 211 31.01 15.15 22.14
CA VAL A 211 31.42 14.68 20.81
C VAL A 211 32.47 13.56 20.91
N GLY A 212 32.74 12.88 19.80
CA GLY A 212 33.76 11.83 19.72
C GLY A 212 33.45 10.62 20.60
N ASP A 213 34.51 10.00 21.12
CA ASP A 213 34.42 8.74 21.88
C ASP A 213 33.64 8.88 23.19
N GLU A 214 33.69 10.05 23.82
CA GLU A 214 32.94 10.36 25.04
C GLU A 214 31.45 10.44 24.76
N GLY A 215 31.04 11.20 23.73
CA GLY A 215 29.64 11.26 23.30
C GLY A 215 29.11 9.89 22.85
N TRP A 216 29.92 9.12 22.13
CA TRP A 216 29.56 7.75 21.74
C TRP A 216 29.38 6.81 22.94
N ALA A 217 30.22 6.94 23.96
CA ALA A 217 30.07 6.16 25.19
C ALA A 217 28.77 6.51 25.91
N ALA A 218 28.46 7.81 26.05
CA ALA A 218 27.20 8.27 26.65
C ALA A 218 25.97 7.77 25.88
N VAL A 219 25.99 7.83 24.54
CA VAL A 219 24.92 7.28 23.68
C VAL A 219 24.72 5.78 23.94
N ARG A 220 25.80 4.98 23.99
CA ARG A 220 25.69 3.53 24.24
C ARG A 220 25.11 3.24 25.62
N THR A 221 25.49 4.02 26.63
CA THR A 221 24.94 3.88 28.00
C THR A 221 23.46 4.24 28.05
N ALA A 222 23.03 5.31 27.36
CA ALA A 222 21.62 5.66 27.26
C ALA A 222 20.81 4.54 26.58
N VAL A 223 21.30 4.00 25.45
CA VAL A 223 20.64 2.89 24.73
C VAL A 223 20.58 1.63 25.58
N HIS A 224 21.63 1.33 26.36
CA HIS A 224 21.59 0.26 27.34
C HIS A 224 20.43 0.45 28.34
N GLY A 225 20.20 1.68 28.81
CA GLY A 225 19.02 2.02 29.61
C GLY A 225 17.70 1.67 28.90
N GLY A 226 17.54 2.07 27.63
CA GLY A 226 16.36 1.71 26.84
C GLY A 226 16.13 0.20 26.72
N ARG A 227 17.21 -0.58 26.61
CA ARG A 227 17.18 -2.05 26.59
C ARG A 227 16.76 -2.65 27.94
N VAL A 228 17.18 -2.03 29.06
CA VAL A 228 16.79 -2.44 30.42
C VAL A 228 15.34 -2.06 30.74
N LEU A 229 14.78 -1.01 30.13
CA LEU A 229 13.37 -0.58 30.28
C LEU A 229 12.37 -1.46 29.51
N ALA A 230 12.68 -1.82 28.26
CA ALA A 230 12.20 -3.11 27.72
C ALA A 230 12.72 -4.21 28.68
N ALA A 231 12.32 -5.46 28.75
CA ALA A 231 12.81 -6.42 29.77
C ALA A 231 12.59 -6.11 31.28
N LEU A 232 12.29 -4.88 31.76
CA LEU A 232 12.09 -4.59 33.20
C LEU A 232 11.13 -5.56 33.91
N GLY A 233 10.04 -5.96 33.24
CA GLY A 233 9.04 -6.89 33.79
C GLY A 233 9.48 -8.36 33.87
N GLU A 234 10.66 -8.70 33.35
CA GLU A 234 11.23 -10.05 33.30
C GLU A 234 12.53 -10.17 34.10
N LEU A 235 13.04 -9.05 34.63
CA LEU A 235 14.23 -8.99 35.46
C LEU A 235 13.83 -8.96 36.93
N THR A 236 14.66 -9.59 37.78
CA THR A 236 14.53 -9.39 39.23
C THR A 236 14.94 -7.97 39.62
N PRO A 237 14.48 -7.44 40.78
CA PRO A 237 14.87 -6.11 41.24
C PRO A 237 16.38 -5.91 41.36
N ASP A 238 17.10 -6.94 41.82
CA ASP A 238 18.57 -6.89 41.97
C ASP A 238 19.27 -6.87 40.61
N GLU A 239 18.81 -7.69 39.65
CA GLU A 239 19.31 -7.66 38.28
C GLU A 239 19.02 -6.31 37.61
N ALA A 240 17.83 -5.74 37.80
CA ALA A 240 17.46 -4.44 37.25
C ALA A 240 18.33 -3.31 37.84
N ALA A 241 18.55 -3.29 39.16
CA ALA A 241 19.41 -2.30 39.81
C ALA A 241 20.86 -2.40 39.32
N GLN A 242 21.38 -3.62 39.19
CA GLN A 242 22.73 -3.86 38.69
C GLN A 242 22.90 -3.46 37.22
N LEU A 243 21.91 -3.74 36.38
CA LEU A 243 21.89 -3.36 34.97
C LEU A 243 21.71 -1.85 34.79
N TRP A 244 21.03 -1.16 35.73
CA TRP A 244 20.82 0.28 35.70
C TRP A 244 21.96 1.09 36.35
N ALA A 245 22.84 0.46 37.12
CA ALA A 245 23.97 1.12 37.80
C ALA A 245 24.80 2.09 36.92
N PRO A 246 25.02 1.85 35.61
CA PRO A 246 25.70 2.81 34.74
C PRO A 246 24.94 4.13 34.52
N LEU A 247 23.61 4.11 34.61
CA LEU A 247 22.74 5.27 34.43
C LEU A 247 22.41 5.97 35.74
N GLU A 248 22.47 5.25 36.87
CA GLU A 248 22.06 5.73 38.19
C GLU A 248 22.61 7.10 38.60
N PRO A 249 23.89 7.46 38.33
CA PRO A 249 24.43 8.78 38.70
C PRO A 249 23.76 9.95 37.95
N ALA A 250 23.30 9.73 36.72
CA ALA A 250 22.69 10.74 35.88
C ALA A 250 21.15 10.69 35.93
N ILE A 251 20.58 9.48 35.91
CA ILE A 251 19.14 9.23 35.93
C ILE A 251 18.88 8.08 36.92
N PRO A 252 18.54 8.38 38.19
CA PRO A 252 18.22 7.36 39.19
C PRO A 252 17.00 6.53 38.78
N LEU A 253 17.05 5.21 38.92
CA LEU A 253 15.94 4.31 38.50
C LEU A 253 14.61 4.67 39.16
N ALA A 254 14.66 5.10 40.44
CA ALA A 254 13.49 5.51 41.20
C ALA A 254 12.77 6.74 40.60
N SER A 255 13.51 7.64 39.94
CA SER A 255 12.94 8.85 39.31
C SER A 255 11.95 8.53 38.19
N LEU A 256 12.08 7.36 37.57
CA LEU A 256 11.20 6.92 36.48
C LEU A 256 9.81 6.46 36.96
N SER A 257 9.65 6.21 38.25
CA SER A 257 8.38 5.76 38.86
C SER A 257 7.67 6.88 39.62
N GLN A 258 8.26 8.08 39.68
CA GLN A 258 7.64 9.24 40.32
C GLN A 258 6.50 9.75 39.45
N VAL A 259 5.28 9.67 39.99
CA VAL A 259 4.11 10.33 39.42
C VAL A 259 4.24 11.81 39.75
N GLU A 260 4.65 12.64 38.77
CA GLU A 260 4.48 14.08 38.91
C GLU A 260 2.97 14.39 38.91
N PRO A 261 2.42 15.03 39.96
CA PRO A 261 1.09 15.60 39.87
C PRO A 261 1.17 16.72 38.82
N ALA A 262 0.52 16.52 37.68
CA ALA A 262 0.48 17.52 36.61
C ALA A 262 0.09 18.90 37.20
N PRO A 263 0.91 19.95 37.02
CA PRO A 263 0.55 21.26 37.51
C PRO A 263 -0.67 21.75 36.72
N ARG A 264 -1.77 22.01 37.44
CA ARG A 264 -3.08 22.48 36.93
C ARG A 264 -3.06 23.82 36.18
N THR A 265 -1.89 24.36 35.84
CA THR A 265 -1.69 25.66 35.18
C THR A 265 -1.40 25.57 33.68
N ALA A 266 -1.06 24.39 33.14
CA ALA A 266 -0.76 24.23 31.70
C ALA A 266 -2.01 24.07 30.80
N VAL A 267 -3.16 23.71 31.37
CA VAL A 267 -4.43 23.49 30.63
C VAL A 267 -5.18 24.79 30.35
N VAL A 268 -4.94 25.85 31.13
CA VAL A 268 -5.62 27.14 30.95
C VAL A 268 -4.97 28.00 29.87
N HIS A 269 -3.65 27.91 29.69
CA HIS A 269 -2.92 28.73 28.69
C HIS A 269 -3.02 28.19 27.26
N THR A 270 -3.12 26.87 27.09
CA THR A 270 -3.30 26.21 25.78
C THR A 270 -4.72 26.41 25.24
N VAL A 271 -5.74 26.36 26.10
CA VAL A 271 -7.13 26.65 25.73
C VAL A 271 -7.34 28.15 25.47
N ALA A 272 -6.70 29.05 26.24
CA ALA A 272 -6.81 30.50 26.02
C ALA A 272 -6.13 30.97 24.72
N ASN A 273 -5.04 30.33 24.30
CA ASN A 273 -4.39 30.64 23.02
C ASN A 273 -5.17 30.08 21.81
N ALA A 274 -5.87 28.95 21.97
CA ALA A 274 -6.75 28.40 20.93
C ALA A 274 -8.03 29.23 20.72
N ILE A 275 -8.54 29.90 21.75
CA ILE A 275 -9.75 30.74 21.65
C ILE A 275 -9.44 32.14 21.08
N LYS A 276 -8.23 32.68 21.30
CA LYS A 276 -7.81 33.97 20.72
C LYS A 276 -7.51 33.93 19.22
N THR A 277 -7.14 32.76 18.67
CA THR A 277 -6.92 32.59 17.22
C THR A 277 -8.22 32.40 16.42
N ILE A 278 -9.35 32.15 17.08
CA ILE A 278 -10.66 31.96 16.42
C ILE A 278 -11.43 33.29 16.24
N THR A 279 -11.12 34.35 16.99
CA THR A 279 -12.00 35.54 17.10
C THR A 279 -11.48 36.87 16.54
N ARG A 280 -10.34 36.94 15.84
CA ARG A 280 -9.94 38.18 15.12
C ARG A 280 -9.33 37.93 13.73
N PRO A 281 -9.86 38.55 12.66
CA PRO A 281 -9.34 38.40 11.30
C PRO A 281 -8.22 39.41 11.02
N PRO A 282 -7.11 39.02 10.36
CA PRO A 282 -6.27 39.97 9.64
C PRO A 282 -6.73 40.09 8.18
N ARG A 283 -6.88 41.35 7.74
CA ARG A 283 -7.30 41.77 6.40
C ARG A 283 -6.50 41.11 5.28
N SER A 284 -7.23 40.57 4.31
CA SER A 284 -6.75 40.05 3.05
C SER A 284 -6.18 41.16 2.15
N ARG A 285 -5.00 40.91 1.58
CA ARG A 285 -4.64 41.38 0.23
C ARG A 285 -4.43 40.11 -0.60
N ALA A 286 -5.38 39.84 -1.48
CA ALA A 286 -5.47 38.61 -2.26
C ALA A 286 -4.37 38.52 -3.33
N PRO A 287 -3.83 37.31 -3.56
CA PRO A 287 -3.64 36.78 -4.90
C PRO A 287 -4.65 35.64 -5.14
N ALA A 288 -5.08 35.51 -6.39
CA ALA A 288 -6.20 34.67 -6.85
C ALA A 288 -6.07 33.19 -6.46
N PRO A 289 -7.21 32.47 -6.27
CA PRO A 289 -7.19 31.07 -5.89
C PRO A 289 -6.74 30.19 -7.07
N SER A 290 -5.60 29.53 -6.92
CA SER A 290 -5.39 28.24 -7.59
C SER A 290 -6.30 27.22 -6.91
N GLY A 291 -7.25 26.65 -7.66
CA GLY A 291 -8.26 25.74 -7.15
C GLY A 291 -7.69 24.66 -6.22
N MET A 292 -8.35 24.48 -5.07
CA MET A 292 -8.12 23.35 -4.19
C MET A 292 -8.13 22.05 -5.01
N LYS A 293 -7.03 21.29 -4.98
CA LYS A 293 -7.06 19.88 -5.39
C LYS A 293 -8.00 19.18 -4.42
N VAL A 294 -9.23 18.94 -4.86
CA VAL A 294 -10.21 18.08 -4.21
C VAL A 294 -9.51 16.75 -3.94
N ALA A 295 -9.57 16.25 -2.70
CA ALA A 295 -9.09 14.91 -2.37
C ALA A 295 -9.72 13.91 -3.35
N ALA A 296 -8.92 13.01 -3.92
CA ALA A 296 -9.38 12.10 -4.97
C ALA A 296 -10.46 11.15 -4.41
N LEU A 297 -11.73 11.50 -4.63
CA LEU A 297 -12.90 10.90 -3.99
C LEU A 297 -13.02 9.37 -4.20
N TYR A 298 -12.49 8.87 -5.31
CA TYR A 298 -12.57 7.46 -5.71
C TYR A 298 -11.19 6.77 -5.68
N GLY A 299 -10.23 7.32 -4.91
CA GLY A 299 -8.87 6.80 -4.82
C GLY A 299 -7.99 7.15 -6.02
N PRO A 300 -6.92 6.39 -6.29
CA PRO A 300 -5.89 6.73 -7.28
C PRO A 300 -6.41 6.88 -8.73
N ASN A 301 -7.55 6.25 -9.06
CA ASN A 301 -8.16 6.26 -10.39
C ASN A 301 -9.38 7.20 -10.46
N HIS A 302 -9.38 8.29 -9.67
CA HIS A 302 -10.54 9.16 -9.53
C HIS A 302 -11.06 9.73 -10.85
N ALA A 303 -10.18 10.13 -11.76
CA ALA A 303 -10.59 10.71 -13.04
C ALA A 303 -11.34 9.68 -13.92
N GLU A 304 -10.85 8.45 -13.97
CA GLU A 304 -11.46 7.35 -14.73
C GLU A 304 -12.79 6.92 -14.11
N VAL A 305 -12.86 6.81 -12.77
CA VAL A 305 -14.11 6.46 -12.08
C VAL A 305 -15.16 7.56 -12.25
N ALA A 306 -14.77 8.84 -12.13
CA ALA A 306 -15.68 9.96 -12.34
C ALA A 306 -16.19 10.01 -13.80
N ALA A 307 -15.30 9.80 -14.77
CA ALA A 307 -15.67 9.73 -16.19
C ALA A 307 -16.60 8.53 -16.47
N PHE A 308 -16.36 7.40 -15.81
CA PHE A 308 -17.21 6.21 -15.93
C PHE A 308 -18.62 6.45 -15.39
N ILE A 309 -18.73 6.98 -14.16
CA ILE A 309 -20.02 7.31 -13.53
C ILE A 309 -20.81 8.28 -14.42
N LYS A 310 -20.16 9.31 -14.96
CA LYS A 310 -20.79 10.25 -15.89
C LYS A 310 -21.22 9.57 -17.19
N GLY A 311 -20.34 8.78 -17.79
CA GLY A 311 -20.60 8.12 -19.07
C GLY A 311 -21.74 7.11 -19.02
N LEU A 312 -21.95 6.44 -17.89
CA LEU A 312 -23.07 5.49 -17.71
C LEU A 312 -24.44 6.14 -17.89
N ALA A 313 -24.62 7.36 -17.38
CA ALA A 313 -25.86 8.11 -17.52
C ALA A 313 -26.13 8.50 -18.99
N GLU A 314 -25.08 8.59 -19.81
CA GLU A 314 -25.15 9.01 -21.21
C GLU A 314 -25.30 7.83 -22.19
N LEU A 315 -25.30 6.58 -21.69
CA LEU A 315 -25.43 5.40 -22.55
C LEU A 315 -26.84 5.24 -23.11
N SER A 316 -26.93 5.17 -24.44
CA SER A 316 -28.15 4.84 -25.17
C SER A 316 -28.58 3.38 -24.94
N PRO A 317 -29.87 3.04 -25.14
CA PRO A 317 -30.36 1.66 -25.00
C PRO A 317 -29.60 0.63 -25.85
N ILE A 318 -29.18 1.01 -27.06
CA ILE A 318 -28.41 0.13 -27.94
C ILE A 318 -26.98 -0.10 -27.45
N GLN A 319 -26.38 0.87 -26.76
CA GLN A 319 -25.08 0.68 -26.12
C GLN A 319 -25.20 -0.26 -24.92
N TRP A 320 -26.28 -0.18 -24.14
CA TRP A 320 -26.55 -1.12 -23.05
C TRP A 320 -26.72 -2.55 -23.53
N LEU A 321 -27.48 -2.79 -24.59
CA LEU A 321 -27.61 -4.12 -25.20
C LEU A 321 -26.23 -4.68 -25.61
N ARG A 322 -25.35 -3.86 -26.17
CA ARG A 322 -23.98 -4.26 -26.53
C ARG A 322 -23.11 -4.55 -25.31
N VAL A 323 -23.26 -3.79 -24.23
CA VAL A 323 -22.55 -4.05 -22.96
C VAL A 323 -22.95 -5.43 -22.41
N LEU A 324 -24.25 -5.73 -22.37
CA LEU A 324 -24.76 -7.00 -21.85
C LEU A 324 -24.37 -8.19 -22.73
N ASP A 325 -24.45 -8.04 -24.05
CA ASP A 325 -24.02 -9.08 -24.99
C ASP A 325 -22.52 -9.39 -24.84
N ARG A 326 -21.69 -8.34 -24.74
CA ARG A 326 -20.26 -8.51 -24.49
C ARG A 326 -19.97 -9.14 -23.14
N ARG A 327 -20.72 -8.79 -22.09
CA ARG A 327 -20.57 -9.45 -20.79
C ARG A 327 -20.78 -10.96 -20.90
N LYS A 328 -21.79 -11.41 -21.66
CA LYS A 328 -22.01 -12.85 -21.93
C LYS A 328 -20.84 -13.47 -22.71
N LEU A 329 -20.30 -12.76 -23.70
CA LEU A 329 -19.12 -13.19 -24.44
C LEU A 329 -17.89 -13.34 -23.53
N VAL A 330 -17.60 -12.35 -22.68
CA VAL A 330 -16.46 -12.43 -21.73
C VAL A 330 -16.64 -13.57 -20.73
N ALA A 331 -17.86 -13.78 -20.23
CA ALA A 331 -18.18 -14.89 -19.33
C ALA A 331 -17.91 -16.26 -19.98
N SER A 332 -18.10 -16.39 -21.30
CA SER A 332 -17.91 -17.66 -22.02
C SER A 332 -16.46 -18.17 -22.05
N VAL A 333 -15.47 -17.30 -21.81
CA VAL A 333 -14.04 -17.67 -21.79
C VAL A 333 -13.41 -17.55 -20.41
N THR A 334 -14.04 -16.89 -19.45
CA THR A 334 -13.47 -16.74 -18.11
C THR A 334 -13.91 -17.91 -17.24
N ARG A 335 -12.96 -18.61 -16.57
CA ARG A 335 -13.28 -19.62 -15.54
C ARG A 335 -13.99 -19.01 -14.33
N GLU A 336 -13.97 -17.67 -14.21
CA GLU A 336 -14.78 -16.87 -13.29
C GLU A 336 -16.24 -16.77 -13.78
N GLY A 337 -16.77 -17.88 -14.30
CA GLY A 337 -18.14 -18.00 -14.83
C GLY A 337 -19.24 -17.91 -13.77
N THR A 338 -18.90 -17.72 -12.50
CA THR A 338 -19.83 -17.17 -11.52
C THR A 338 -19.73 -15.66 -11.61
N VAL A 339 -20.46 -15.11 -12.57
CA VAL A 339 -21.06 -13.77 -12.47
C VAL A 339 -21.33 -13.46 -10.99
N GLU A 340 -20.93 -12.28 -10.50
CA GLU A 340 -21.36 -11.89 -9.16
C GLU A 340 -22.87 -12.06 -9.08
N PRO A 341 -23.37 -12.90 -8.14
CA PRO A 341 -24.78 -13.19 -8.12
C PRO A 341 -25.54 -11.87 -7.94
N ALA A 342 -26.60 -11.68 -8.72
CA ALA A 342 -27.40 -10.46 -8.66
C ALA A 342 -27.88 -10.15 -7.24
N GLY A 343 -28.10 -11.19 -6.42
CA GLY A 343 -28.40 -11.07 -4.99
C GLY A 343 -27.31 -10.35 -4.19
N VAL A 344 -26.03 -10.63 -4.45
CA VAL A 344 -24.90 -9.94 -3.80
C VAL A 344 -24.90 -8.47 -4.17
N VAL A 345 -24.95 -8.14 -5.46
CA VAL A 345 -24.92 -6.74 -5.92
C VAL A 345 -26.13 -5.98 -5.37
N ARG A 346 -27.33 -6.56 -5.41
CA ARG A 346 -28.53 -5.94 -4.80
C ARG A 346 -28.33 -5.68 -3.30
N SER A 347 -27.83 -6.67 -2.55
CA SER A 347 -27.60 -6.51 -1.11
C SER A 347 -26.61 -5.37 -0.82
N ILE A 348 -25.55 -5.24 -1.62
CA ILE A 348 -24.58 -4.15 -1.54
C ILE A 348 -25.25 -2.79 -1.81
N LEU A 349 -26.05 -2.69 -2.88
CA LEU A 349 -26.71 -1.42 -3.23
C LEU A 349 -27.70 -0.97 -2.15
N ILE A 350 -28.46 -1.92 -1.59
CA ILE A 350 -29.39 -1.66 -0.48
C ILE A 350 -28.60 -1.16 0.74
N ALA A 351 -27.49 -1.83 1.08
CA ALA A 351 -26.64 -1.41 2.19
C ALA A 351 -26.04 -0.01 1.99
N LEU A 352 -25.57 0.31 0.78
CA LEU A 352 -25.01 1.62 0.46
C LEU A 352 -26.05 2.74 0.60
N GLN A 353 -27.29 2.48 0.20
CA GLN A 353 -28.41 3.42 0.34
C GLN A 353 -28.84 3.56 1.80
N ALA A 354 -29.05 2.45 2.50
CA ALA A 354 -29.54 2.45 3.89
C ALA A 354 -28.53 3.04 4.89
N THR A 355 -27.23 2.98 4.57
CA THR A 355 -26.15 3.50 5.44
C THR A 355 -25.68 4.90 5.05
N ARG A 356 -26.37 5.60 4.14
CA ARG A 356 -25.94 6.91 3.60
C ARG A 356 -25.67 7.96 4.69
N ASP A 357 -26.43 7.93 5.77
CA ASP A 357 -26.37 8.89 6.89
C ASP A 357 -25.42 8.48 8.02
N LEU A 358 -24.70 7.36 7.86
CA LEU A 358 -23.69 6.89 8.82
C LEU A 358 -22.29 7.45 8.47
N ASP A 359 -21.38 7.41 9.43
CA ASP A 359 -19.99 7.82 9.19
C ASP A 359 -19.25 6.82 8.27
N THR A 360 -18.21 7.30 7.59
CA THR A 360 -17.46 6.50 6.59
C THR A 360 -16.90 5.19 7.16
N TYR A 361 -16.46 5.18 8.41
CA TYR A 361 -15.88 3.98 9.03
C TYR A 361 -16.95 2.91 9.23
N THR A 362 -18.10 3.29 9.80
CA THR A 362 -19.26 2.41 9.99
C THR A 362 -19.79 1.88 8.65
N ARG A 363 -19.90 2.75 7.64
CA ARG A 363 -20.31 2.38 6.27
C ARG A 363 -19.39 1.34 5.63
N CYS A 364 -18.08 1.50 5.78
CA CYS A 364 -17.11 0.53 5.24
C CYS A 364 -17.22 -0.85 5.91
N ARG A 365 -17.45 -0.89 7.22
CA ARG A 365 -17.63 -2.16 7.95
C ARG A 365 -18.94 -2.84 7.58
N ALA A 366 -20.04 -2.09 7.50
CA ALA A 366 -21.34 -2.60 7.04
C ALA A 366 -21.24 -3.15 5.61
N PHE A 367 -20.63 -2.40 4.69
CA PHE A 367 -20.39 -2.84 3.32
C PHE A 367 -19.61 -4.16 3.26
N ALA A 368 -18.48 -4.24 3.97
CA ALA A 368 -17.64 -5.44 3.98
C ALA A 368 -18.35 -6.64 4.64
N ALA A 369 -19.26 -6.40 5.59
CA ALA A 369 -20.10 -7.45 6.18
C ALA A 369 -21.09 -8.00 5.14
N VAL A 370 -21.81 -7.10 4.45
CA VAL A 370 -22.82 -7.46 3.44
C VAL A 370 -22.22 -8.21 2.27
N GLU A 371 -21.06 -7.77 1.75
CA GLU A 371 -20.38 -8.48 0.66
C GLU A 371 -20.02 -9.91 1.08
N ARG A 372 -19.38 -10.07 2.26
CA ARG A 372 -18.97 -11.39 2.76
C ARG A 372 -20.16 -12.32 2.97
N ALA A 373 -21.21 -11.82 3.62
CA ALA A 373 -22.45 -12.52 3.87
C ALA A 373 -23.15 -12.93 2.56
N GLY A 374 -23.30 -12.00 1.63
CA GLY A 374 -23.95 -12.23 0.34
C GLY A 374 -23.26 -13.33 -0.47
N PHE A 375 -21.93 -13.30 -0.56
CA PHE A 375 -21.19 -14.36 -1.24
C PHE A 375 -21.29 -15.71 -0.54
N ALA A 376 -21.30 -15.74 0.79
CA ALA A 376 -21.41 -16.98 1.54
C ALA A 376 -22.80 -17.63 1.36
N VAL A 377 -23.86 -16.82 1.34
CA VAL A 377 -25.24 -17.27 1.07
C VAL A 377 -25.38 -17.82 -0.35
N GLU A 378 -24.83 -17.13 -1.35
CA GLU A 378 -24.89 -17.60 -2.74
C GLU A 378 -24.05 -18.86 -2.99
N ALA A 379 -23.00 -19.09 -2.18
CA ALA A 379 -22.16 -20.26 -2.27
C ALA A 379 -22.63 -21.44 -1.39
N GLN A 380 -23.81 -21.36 -0.77
CA GLN A 380 -24.32 -22.34 0.21
C GLN A 380 -24.41 -23.78 -0.33
N GLY A 381 -24.46 -23.97 -1.66
CA GLY A 381 -24.41 -25.29 -2.31
C GLY A 381 -23.02 -25.90 -2.50
N GLY A 382 -21.92 -25.17 -2.24
CA GLY A 382 -20.54 -25.60 -2.48
C GLY A 382 -19.54 -25.24 -1.37
N VAL A 383 -20.01 -24.66 -0.27
CA VAL A 383 -19.20 -24.17 0.85
C VAL A 383 -19.67 -24.84 2.14
N ASN A 384 -18.74 -25.04 3.10
CA ASN A 384 -19.07 -25.63 4.40
C ASN A 384 -20.14 -24.76 5.11
N PRO A 385 -21.25 -25.34 5.59
CA PRO A 385 -22.29 -24.63 6.35
C PRO A 385 -21.77 -23.79 7.52
N ASP A 386 -20.69 -24.23 8.19
CA ASP A 386 -20.06 -23.48 9.27
C ASP A 386 -19.36 -22.21 8.78
N GLN A 387 -18.82 -22.21 7.56
CA GLN A 387 -18.23 -21.02 6.94
C GLN A 387 -19.31 -20.02 6.54
N VAL A 388 -20.48 -20.50 6.09
CA VAL A 388 -21.63 -19.63 5.84
C VAL A 388 -22.10 -18.99 7.13
N ARG A 389 -22.24 -19.76 8.21
CA ARG A 389 -22.62 -19.23 9.53
C ARG A 389 -21.64 -18.18 10.04
N LEU A 390 -20.34 -18.43 9.90
CA LEU A 390 -19.29 -17.48 10.34
C LEU A 390 -19.29 -16.18 9.51
N ALA A 391 -19.58 -16.24 8.21
CA ALA A 391 -19.72 -15.03 7.38
C ALA A 391 -20.98 -14.23 7.74
N MET A 392 -22.03 -14.93 8.21
CA MET A 392 -23.32 -14.35 8.57
C MET A 392 -23.40 -13.86 10.03
N THR A 393 -22.39 -14.13 10.87
CA THR A 393 -22.35 -13.73 12.29
C THR A 393 -22.75 -12.27 12.55
N PRO A 394 -22.39 -11.27 11.72
CA PRO A 394 -22.84 -9.89 11.96
C PRO A 394 -24.37 -9.69 11.85
N PHE A 395 -25.08 -10.60 11.17
CA PHE A 395 -26.50 -10.50 10.85
C PHE A 395 -27.40 -11.42 11.69
N GLU A 396 -26.86 -12.35 12.50
CA GLU A 396 -27.67 -13.35 13.24
C GLU A 396 -28.77 -12.72 14.11
N PRO A 397 -28.54 -11.57 14.78
CA PRO A 397 -29.56 -10.93 15.60
C PRO A 397 -30.78 -10.41 14.80
N SER A 398 -30.62 -10.18 13.50
CA SER A 398 -31.59 -9.42 12.68
C SER A 398 -32.12 -10.22 11.48
N ILE A 399 -31.42 -11.26 11.05
CA ILE A 399 -31.75 -12.06 9.86
C ILE A 399 -31.63 -13.55 10.20
N ALA A 400 -32.76 -14.27 10.14
CA ALA A 400 -32.78 -15.73 10.27
C ALA A 400 -32.22 -16.40 9.01
N PHE A 401 -31.32 -17.36 9.19
CA PHE A 401 -30.47 -17.89 8.11
C PHE A 401 -31.03 -19.06 7.32
N GLU A 402 -32.04 -19.75 7.85
CA GLU A 402 -32.48 -21.02 7.29
C GLU A 402 -33.05 -20.82 5.88
N ALA A 403 -32.37 -21.43 4.89
CA ALA A 403 -32.73 -21.46 3.47
C ALA A 403 -32.77 -20.10 2.73
N LEU A 404 -31.99 -19.09 3.14
CA LEU A 404 -31.84 -17.87 2.35
C LEU A 404 -31.05 -18.13 1.06
N ASN A 405 -31.59 -17.71 -0.09
CA ASN A 405 -30.79 -17.48 -1.31
C ASN A 405 -30.37 -16.00 -1.37
N GLY A 406 -29.50 -15.59 -2.30
CA GLY A 406 -29.02 -14.20 -2.30
C GLY A 406 -30.11 -13.15 -2.55
N GLY A 407 -31.20 -13.51 -3.25
CA GLY A 407 -32.39 -12.66 -3.39
C GLY A 407 -33.13 -12.48 -2.06
N GLY A 408 -33.30 -13.56 -1.29
CA GLY A 408 -33.87 -13.54 0.05
C GLY A 408 -33.01 -12.77 1.04
N PHE A 409 -31.69 -12.91 0.95
CA PHE A 409 -30.75 -12.12 1.75
C PHE A 409 -30.86 -10.63 1.45
N ALA A 410 -30.88 -10.24 0.16
CA ALA A 410 -31.08 -8.84 -0.23
C ALA A 410 -32.39 -8.26 0.32
N HIS A 411 -33.49 -9.03 0.30
CA HIS A 411 -34.77 -8.59 0.86
C HIS A 411 -34.71 -8.36 2.37
N LYS A 412 -34.01 -9.23 3.11
CA LYS A 412 -33.79 -9.08 4.56
C LYS A 412 -32.84 -7.93 4.91
N VAL A 413 -31.83 -7.71 4.09
CA VAL A 413 -30.95 -6.54 4.22
C VAL A 413 -31.73 -5.23 4.06
N ALA A 414 -32.76 -5.20 3.20
CA ALA A 414 -33.62 -4.02 3.02
C ALA A 414 -34.50 -3.69 4.23
N THR A 415 -34.74 -4.65 5.13
CA THR A 415 -35.58 -4.43 6.31
C THR A 415 -34.80 -3.91 7.52
N LEU A 416 -33.46 -3.84 7.43
CA LEU A 416 -32.61 -3.38 8.53
C LEU A 416 -32.74 -1.88 8.73
N ASP A 417 -32.96 -1.46 9.98
CA ASP A 417 -32.98 -0.06 10.35
C ASP A 417 -31.58 0.49 10.68
N ARG A 418 -31.50 1.78 11.02
CA ARG A 418 -30.23 2.43 11.37
C ARG A 418 -29.51 1.72 12.53
N SER A 419 -30.25 1.31 13.56
CA SER A 419 -29.69 0.68 14.75
C SER A 419 -29.15 -0.72 14.45
N ASP A 420 -29.80 -1.44 13.53
CA ASP A 420 -29.33 -2.71 13.01
C ASP A 420 -28.02 -2.55 12.24
N TRP A 421 -27.90 -1.51 11.40
CA TRP A 421 -26.68 -1.23 10.65
C TRP A 421 -25.48 -0.89 11.55
N GLU A 422 -25.69 -0.10 12.59
CA GLU A 422 -24.67 0.21 13.59
C GLU A 422 -24.21 -1.07 14.32
N ARG A 423 -25.15 -1.98 14.64
CA ARG A 423 -24.86 -3.28 15.25
C ARG A 423 -24.10 -4.23 14.31
N VAL A 424 -24.54 -4.35 13.06
CA VAL A 424 -23.88 -5.14 12.01
C VAL A 424 -22.45 -4.64 11.80
N ALA A 425 -22.25 -3.32 11.69
CA ALA A 425 -20.94 -2.73 11.55
C ALA A 425 -20.04 -3.04 12.75
N ALA A 426 -20.56 -2.92 13.98
CA ALA A 426 -19.82 -3.22 15.21
C ALA A 426 -19.40 -4.70 15.32
N ALA A 427 -20.23 -5.62 14.84
CA ALA A 427 -19.97 -7.06 14.85
C ALA A 427 -19.08 -7.55 13.70
N ALA A 428 -18.98 -6.79 12.60
CA ALA A 428 -18.19 -7.17 11.43
C ALA A 428 -16.68 -7.02 11.68
N PRO A 429 -15.80 -7.95 11.26
CA PRO A 429 -14.36 -7.77 11.39
C PRO A 429 -13.86 -6.46 10.77
N GLU A 430 -12.77 -5.91 11.29
CA GLU A 430 -12.20 -4.64 10.81
C GLU A 430 -12.00 -4.65 9.29
N ALA A 431 -12.42 -3.57 8.64
CA ALA A 431 -12.28 -3.37 7.21
C ALA A 431 -11.14 -2.37 6.95
N ASN A 432 -10.33 -2.63 5.91
CA ASN A 432 -9.37 -1.65 5.43
C ASN A 432 -10.12 -0.48 4.79
N VAL A 433 -10.29 0.60 5.54
CA VAL A 433 -11.09 1.78 5.12
C VAL A 433 -10.51 2.43 3.88
N GLU A 434 -9.18 2.48 3.71
CA GLU A 434 -8.56 3.07 2.53
C GLU A 434 -8.87 2.28 1.25
N ALA A 435 -8.99 0.96 1.35
CA ALA A 435 -9.38 0.11 0.24
C ALA A 435 -10.90 0.14 -0.03
N VAL A 436 -11.72 0.21 1.01
CA VAL A 436 -13.19 0.05 0.91
C VAL A 436 -13.91 1.38 0.67
N ALA A 437 -13.45 2.49 1.26
CA ALA A 437 -14.12 3.78 1.15
C ALA A 437 -14.29 4.25 -0.30
N PRO A 438 -13.30 4.13 -1.21
CA PRO A 438 -13.49 4.46 -2.61
C PRO A 438 -14.63 3.70 -3.30
N LEU A 439 -14.81 2.41 -2.98
CA LEU A 439 -15.93 1.60 -3.48
C LEU A 439 -17.26 2.05 -2.90
N VAL A 440 -17.32 2.32 -1.59
CA VAL A 440 -18.53 2.82 -0.93
C VAL A 440 -18.97 4.13 -1.57
N VAL A 441 -18.03 5.05 -1.81
CA VAL A 441 -18.34 6.35 -2.41
C VAL A 441 -18.73 6.23 -3.88
N ALA A 442 -18.03 5.41 -4.68
CA ALA A 442 -18.39 5.15 -6.07
C ALA A 442 -19.76 4.47 -6.20
N GLY A 443 -20.03 3.48 -5.34
CA GLY A 443 -21.32 2.80 -5.27
C GLY A 443 -22.44 3.74 -4.87
N THR A 444 -22.22 4.62 -3.89
CA THR A 444 -23.20 5.65 -3.48
C THR A 444 -23.58 6.57 -4.64
N ALA A 445 -22.59 7.00 -5.43
CA ALA A 445 -22.81 7.84 -6.59
C ALA A 445 -23.59 7.14 -7.72
N LEU A 446 -23.67 5.81 -7.70
CA LEU A 446 -24.37 5.00 -8.69
C LEU A 446 -25.76 4.52 -8.23
N ILE A 447 -26.17 4.77 -6.98
CA ILE A 447 -27.47 4.28 -6.48
C ILE A 447 -28.62 4.80 -7.34
N ASP A 448 -28.63 6.09 -7.65
CA ASP A 448 -29.66 6.72 -8.49
C ASP A 448 -29.66 6.14 -9.92
N PHE A 449 -28.48 5.76 -10.43
CA PHE A 449 -28.36 5.06 -11.70
C PHE A 449 -28.95 3.64 -11.63
N PHE A 450 -28.75 2.92 -10.52
CA PHE A 450 -29.22 1.55 -10.35
C PHE A 450 -30.72 1.42 -10.11
N GLY A 451 -31.36 2.43 -9.51
CA GLY A 451 -32.77 2.39 -9.12
C GLY A 451 -33.78 2.11 -10.25
N GLY A 452 -33.39 2.26 -11.51
CA GLY A 452 -34.23 1.99 -12.68
C GLY A 452 -33.69 0.94 -13.66
N ARG A 453 -32.67 0.16 -13.26
CA ARG A 453 -31.92 -0.73 -14.16
C ARG A 453 -32.13 -2.21 -13.82
N SER A 454 -31.94 -3.07 -14.82
CA SER A 454 -32.01 -4.53 -14.65
C SER A 454 -30.83 -5.06 -13.83
N ASP A 455 -30.97 -6.24 -13.25
CA ASP A 455 -29.89 -6.91 -12.49
C ASP A 455 -28.63 -7.10 -13.32
N ASP A 456 -28.79 -7.43 -14.60
CA ASP A 456 -27.66 -7.61 -15.50
C ASP A 456 -26.90 -6.30 -15.75
N GLU A 457 -27.61 -5.17 -15.87
CA GLU A 457 -27.00 -3.84 -15.95
C GLU A 457 -26.33 -3.45 -14.62
N ALA A 458 -26.98 -3.76 -13.50
CA ALA A 458 -26.47 -3.48 -12.17
C ALA A 458 -25.15 -4.22 -11.91
N VAL A 459 -25.14 -5.53 -12.16
CA VAL A 459 -23.97 -6.39 -12.00
C VAL A 459 -22.86 -5.99 -12.96
N ALA A 460 -23.17 -5.74 -14.24
CA ALA A 460 -22.16 -5.30 -15.21
C ALA A 460 -21.46 -4.02 -14.74
N THR A 461 -22.24 -3.02 -14.32
CA THR A 461 -21.73 -1.73 -13.86
C THR A 461 -20.91 -1.87 -12.58
N TRP A 462 -21.41 -2.65 -11.62
CA TRP A 462 -20.75 -2.87 -10.35
C TRP A 462 -19.38 -3.54 -10.52
N HIS A 463 -19.27 -4.54 -11.38
CA HIS A 463 -17.98 -5.15 -11.73
C HIS A 463 -17.01 -4.15 -12.37
N ALA A 464 -17.50 -3.33 -13.30
CA ALA A 464 -16.68 -2.37 -14.02
C ALA A 464 -16.18 -1.24 -13.10
N VAL A 465 -17.04 -0.67 -12.26
CA VAL A 465 -16.64 0.39 -11.32
C VAL A 465 -15.70 -0.15 -10.25
N SER A 466 -15.95 -1.36 -9.74
CA SER A 466 -15.08 -1.98 -8.74
C SER A 466 -13.69 -2.28 -9.31
N ALA A 467 -13.64 -2.76 -10.56
CA ALA A 467 -12.39 -2.95 -11.28
C ALA A 467 -11.66 -1.63 -11.55
N LEU A 468 -12.36 -0.52 -11.78
CA LEU A 468 -11.76 0.80 -11.96
C LEU A 468 -11.18 1.37 -10.68
N VAL A 469 -11.93 1.32 -9.58
CA VAL A 469 -11.46 1.75 -8.27
C VAL A 469 -10.17 1.01 -7.91
N HIS A 470 -10.16 -0.31 -8.13
CA HIS A 470 -9.02 -1.19 -7.83
C HIS A 470 -8.09 -1.45 -9.02
N ARG A 471 -8.13 -0.62 -10.07
CA ARG A 471 -7.39 -0.88 -11.32
C ARG A 471 -5.93 -1.24 -11.06
N GLN A 472 -5.23 -0.45 -10.25
CA GLN A 472 -3.81 -0.66 -9.93
C GLN A 472 -3.54 -1.93 -9.10
N GLN A 473 -4.52 -2.42 -8.34
CA GLN A 473 -4.42 -3.60 -7.49
C GLN A 473 -4.76 -4.90 -8.24
N LEU A 474 -5.45 -4.80 -9.39
CA LEU A 474 -5.75 -5.95 -10.25
C LEU A 474 -4.63 -6.21 -11.26
N THR A 475 -4.47 -7.47 -11.65
CA THR A 475 -3.66 -7.79 -12.84
C THR A 475 -4.36 -7.23 -14.08
N PRO A 476 -3.62 -6.78 -15.12
CA PRO A 476 -4.20 -6.21 -16.33
C PRO A 476 -5.30 -7.06 -16.97
N ILE A 477 -5.13 -8.38 -16.96
CA ILE A 477 -6.11 -9.32 -17.52
C ILE A 477 -7.38 -9.44 -16.65
N LYS A 478 -7.27 -9.35 -15.32
CA LYS A 478 -8.44 -9.35 -14.42
C LYS A 478 -9.22 -8.04 -14.57
N PHE A 479 -8.51 -6.91 -14.62
CA PHE A 479 -9.13 -5.61 -14.92
C PHE A 479 -9.86 -5.66 -16.27
N ALA A 480 -9.19 -6.18 -17.31
CA ALA A 480 -9.78 -6.29 -18.64
C ALA A 480 -11.03 -7.19 -18.67
N ALA A 481 -11.01 -8.33 -17.97
CA ALA A 481 -12.17 -9.22 -17.87
C ALA A 481 -13.39 -8.50 -17.28
N SER A 482 -13.20 -7.68 -16.24
CA SER A 482 -14.30 -6.94 -15.60
C SER A 482 -14.74 -5.71 -16.38
N TYR A 483 -13.81 -5.01 -17.07
CA TYR A 483 -14.09 -3.73 -17.73
C TYR A 483 -14.42 -3.82 -19.23
N ALA A 484 -14.01 -4.90 -19.91
CA ALA A 484 -14.22 -5.10 -21.35
C ALA A 484 -15.66 -4.85 -21.86
N PRO A 485 -16.74 -5.20 -21.11
CA PRO A 485 -18.10 -4.89 -21.54
C PRO A 485 -18.32 -3.41 -21.88
N PHE A 486 -17.71 -2.51 -21.11
CA PHE A 486 -17.82 -1.06 -21.27
C PHE A 486 -16.76 -0.44 -22.17
N ALA A 487 -15.69 -1.16 -22.50
CA ALA A 487 -14.49 -0.57 -23.11
C ALA A 487 -14.72 0.19 -24.43
N SER A 488 -15.74 -0.16 -25.23
CA SER A 488 -16.07 0.61 -26.44
C SER A 488 -17.09 1.73 -26.22
N ALA A 489 -17.82 1.71 -25.11
CA ALA A 489 -18.82 2.71 -24.80
C ALA A 489 -18.20 3.83 -23.95
N ILE A 490 -17.32 3.44 -23.02
CA ILE A 490 -16.59 4.32 -22.12
C ILE A 490 -15.12 3.86 -22.09
N PRO A 491 -14.24 4.40 -22.96
CA PRO A 491 -12.85 4.00 -23.00
C PRO A 491 -12.08 4.52 -21.78
N VAL A 492 -11.36 3.62 -21.08
CA VAL A 492 -10.55 3.96 -19.90
C VAL A 492 -9.10 4.27 -20.23
N THR A 493 -8.60 3.75 -21.34
CA THR A 493 -7.25 4.04 -21.82
C THR A 493 -7.37 4.93 -23.05
N ASN A 494 -6.73 6.10 -23.03
CA ASN A 494 -6.69 6.96 -24.20
C ASN A 494 -5.84 6.28 -25.29
N PRO A 495 -6.38 5.98 -26.48
CA PRO A 495 -5.59 5.33 -27.54
C PRO A 495 -4.35 6.14 -27.94
N ARG A 496 -4.38 7.47 -27.75
CA ARG A 496 -3.26 8.38 -28.03
C ARG A 496 -2.13 8.28 -27.01
N SER A 497 -2.38 7.72 -25.82
CA SER A 497 -1.34 7.46 -24.82
C SER A 497 -0.60 6.14 -25.06
N LEU A 498 -1.04 5.31 -26.01
CA LEU A 498 -0.35 4.08 -26.38
C LEU A 498 0.75 4.37 -27.40
N GLY A 499 1.93 3.79 -27.20
CA GLY A 499 2.99 3.82 -28.20
C GLY A 499 2.55 3.16 -29.52
N ALA A 500 3.04 3.66 -30.65
CA ALA A 500 2.58 3.25 -31.98
C ALA A 500 2.56 1.71 -32.22
N MET A 501 3.60 1.00 -31.78
CA MET A 501 3.67 -0.46 -31.90
C MET A 501 2.64 -1.17 -31.03
N VAL A 502 2.38 -0.67 -29.81
CA VAL A 502 1.33 -1.22 -28.92
C VAL A 502 -0.04 -1.00 -29.57
N SER A 503 -0.29 0.19 -30.12
CA SER A 503 -1.53 0.48 -30.85
C SER A 503 -1.75 -0.45 -32.04
N ARG A 504 -0.70 -0.73 -32.83
CA ARG A 504 -0.75 -1.70 -33.94
C ARG A 504 -1.00 -3.12 -33.44
N TYR A 505 -0.34 -3.52 -32.36
CA TYR A 505 -0.55 -4.83 -31.76
C TYR A 505 -1.99 -5.00 -31.26
N VAL A 506 -2.53 -4.03 -30.54
CA VAL A 506 -3.94 -4.01 -30.10
C VAL A 506 -4.89 -4.10 -31.30
N THR A 507 -4.58 -3.40 -32.39
CA THR A 507 -5.35 -3.48 -33.64
C THR A 507 -5.28 -4.88 -34.27
N ALA A 508 -4.11 -5.52 -34.26
CA ALA A 508 -3.92 -6.88 -34.76
C ALA A 508 -4.69 -7.91 -33.89
N VAL A 509 -4.62 -7.78 -32.56
CA VAL A 509 -5.42 -8.57 -31.62
C VAL A 509 -6.92 -8.43 -31.92
N GLY A 510 -7.39 -7.20 -32.20
CA GLY A 510 -8.78 -6.92 -32.56
C GLY A 510 -9.27 -7.60 -33.85
N ARG A 511 -8.33 -8.09 -34.69
CA ARG A 511 -8.60 -8.71 -36.01
C ARG A 511 -8.28 -10.21 -36.05
N LEU A 512 -7.98 -10.83 -34.92
CA LEU A 512 -7.65 -12.25 -34.85
C LEU A 512 -8.79 -13.12 -35.42
N GLY A 513 -8.42 -13.99 -36.36
CA GLY A 513 -9.27 -15.08 -36.84
C GLY A 513 -9.31 -16.27 -35.89
N ALA A 514 -10.20 -17.23 -36.15
CA ALA A 514 -10.35 -18.43 -35.32
C ALA A 514 -9.08 -19.30 -35.30
N SER A 515 -8.41 -19.49 -36.45
CA SER A 515 -7.14 -20.24 -36.53
C SER A 515 -6.02 -19.57 -35.72
N GLN A 516 -5.92 -18.24 -35.78
CA GLN A 516 -4.94 -17.48 -35.00
C GLN A 516 -5.23 -17.57 -33.49
N CYS A 517 -6.50 -17.49 -33.09
CA CYS A 517 -6.91 -17.69 -31.69
C CYS A 517 -6.55 -19.10 -31.20
N ALA A 518 -6.80 -20.13 -32.01
CA ALA A 518 -6.42 -21.51 -31.67
C ALA A 518 -4.90 -21.67 -31.51
N THR A 519 -4.11 -20.96 -32.32
CA THR A 519 -2.65 -20.96 -32.18
C THR A 519 -2.20 -20.29 -30.88
N LEU A 520 -2.78 -19.14 -30.52
CA LEU A 520 -2.50 -18.45 -29.25
C LEU A 520 -2.93 -19.26 -28.01
N ALA A 521 -3.89 -20.19 -28.18
CA ALA A 521 -4.39 -21.05 -27.11
C ALA A 521 -3.46 -22.24 -26.78
N ARG A 522 -2.44 -22.51 -27.61
CA ARG A 522 -1.49 -23.61 -27.38
C ARG A 522 -0.73 -23.37 -26.08
N ALA A 523 -0.43 -24.45 -25.36
CA ALA A 523 0.38 -24.36 -24.16
C ALA A 523 1.82 -23.97 -24.52
N TRP A 524 2.39 -23.05 -23.76
CA TRP A 524 3.78 -22.62 -23.86
C TRP A 524 4.29 -22.31 -22.46
N GLN A 525 5.60 -22.39 -22.29
CA GLN A 525 6.29 -22.05 -21.05
C GLN A 525 7.45 -21.11 -21.37
N LEU A 526 7.70 -20.16 -20.48
CA LEU A 526 8.87 -19.31 -20.57
C LEU A 526 10.01 -19.97 -19.83
N ASP A 527 11.19 -19.86 -20.42
CA ASP A 527 12.44 -20.06 -19.70
C ASP A 527 12.52 -19.08 -18.51
N ASP A 528 13.05 -19.55 -17.38
CA ASP A 528 13.25 -18.74 -16.17
C ASP A 528 14.10 -17.49 -16.44
N GLU A 529 15.08 -17.58 -17.34
CA GLU A 529 15.91 -16.45 -17.74
C GLU A 529 15.10 -15.39 -18.49
N LEU A 530 14.27 -15.79 -19.46
CA LEU A 530 13.38 -14.89 -20.20
C LEU A 530 12.29 -14.30 -19.31
N SER A 531 11.78 -15.09 -18.36
CA SER A 531 10.84 -14.64 -17.33
C SER A 531 11.46 -13.54 -16.45
N SER A 532 12.71 -13.73 -16.02
CA SER A 532 13.49 -12.74 -15.27
C SER A 532 13.78 -11.46 -16.07
N VAL A 533 14.14 -11.61 -17.35
CA VAL A 533 14.34 -10.48 -18.28
C VAL A 533 13.06 -9.66 -18.42
N LEU A 534 11.92 -10.31 -18.67
CA LEU A 534 10.65 -9.63 -18.81
C LEU A 534 10.22 -8.96 -17.49
N SER A 535 10.42 -9.64 -16.35
CA SER A 535 10.10 -9.11 -15.02
C SER A 535 10.88 -7.83 -14.70
N ARG A 536 12.18 -7.79 -15.04
CA ARG A 536 13.00 -6.57 -14.93
C ARG A 536 12.52 -5.48 -15.89
N ALA A 537 12.20 -5.83 -17.13
CA ALA A 537 11.78 -4.86 -18.14
C ALA A 537 10.45 -4.15 -17.77
N VAL A 538 9.57 -4.81 -17.01
CA VAL A 538 8.26 -4.27 -16.60
C VAL A 538 8.23 -3.62 -15.21
N ALA A 539 9.36 -3.59 -14.48
CA ALA A 539 9.42 -3.19 -13.06
C ALA A 539 8.82 -1.80 -12.78
N ASP A 540 9.03 -0.81 -13.66
CA ASP A 540 8.51 0.56 -13.52
C ASP A 540 6.99 0.69 -13.80
N GLY A 541 6.29 -0.41 -14.07
CA GLY A 541 4.86 -0.41 -14.39
C GLY A 541 4.51 0.17 -15.77
N GLY A 542 5.47 0.67 -16.54
CA GLY A 542 5.26 1.27 -17.88
C GLY A 542 4.67 0.30 -18.92
N ALA A 543 4.76 -1.01 -18.67
CA ALA A 543 4.16 -2.04 -19.52
C ALA A 543 2.64 -2.16 -19.35
N ARG A 544 2.13 -1.75 -18.19
CA ARG A 544 0.75 -1.98 -17.75
C ARG A 544 -0.29 -1.44 -18.73
N PRO A 545 -0.20 -0.18 -19.24
CA PRO A 545 -1.19 0.32 -20.20
C PRO A 545 -1.24 -0.50 -21.50
N GLY A 546 -0.10 -1.02 -21.95
CA GLY A 546 -0.03 -1.84 -23.17
C GLY A 546 -0.58 -3.25 -22.97
N GLU A 547 -0.27 -3.87 -21.84
CA GLU A 547 -0.86 -5.15 -21.44
C GLU A 547 -2.39 -5.04 -21.25
N GLU A 548 -2.85 -4.00 -20.54
CA GLU A 548 -4.29 -3.75 -20.33
C GLU A 548 -5.02 -3.53 -21.65
N ALA A 549 -4.47 -2.72 -22.55
CA ALA A 549 -5.09 -2.46 -23.85
C ALA A 549 -5.17 -3.72 -24.72
N ALA A 550 -4.11 -4.55 -24.72
CA ALA A 550 -4.11 -5.82 -25.43
C ALA A 550 -5.10 -6.82 -24.80
N ALA A 551 -5.16 -6.89 -23.48
CA ALA A 551 -6.12 -7.72 -22.77
C ALA A 551 -7.57 -7.29 -23.05
N LEU A 552 -7.88 -5.99 -23.01
CA LEU A 552 -9.21 -5.46 -23.33
C LEU A 552 -9.64 -5.81 -24.76
N ALA A 553 -8.73 -5.72 -25.73
CA ALA A 553 -9.02 -6.14 -27.10
C ALA A 553 -9.21 -7.67 -27.19
N ALA A 554 -8.33 -8.45 -26.57
CA ALA A 554 -8.38 -9.91 -26.64
C ALA A 554 -9.64 -10.49 -25.98
N VAL A 555 -10.02 -9.96 -24.82
CA VAL A 555 -11.20 -10.39 -24.05
C VAL A 555 -12.50 -10.15 -24.82
N VAL A 556 -12.53 -9.21 -25.76
CA VAL A 556 -13.70 -9.00 -26.63
C VAL A 556 -13.60 -9.82 -27.92
N THR A 557 -12.41 -9.90 -28.54
CA THR A 557 -12.26 -10.54 -29.86
C THR A 557 -12.20 -12.07 -29.78
N VAL A 558 -11.47 -12.63 -28.82
CA VAL A 558 -11.24 -14.08 -28.72
C VAL A 558 -12.53 -14.87 -28.46
N PRO A 559 -13.44 -14.45 -27.55
CA PRO A 559 -14.68 -15.20 -27.30
C PRO A 559 -15.58 -15.34 -28.52
N MET A 560 -15.49 -14.41 -29.48
CA MET A 560 -16.21 -14.48 -30.76
C MET A 560 -15.68 -15.58 -31.70
N ARG A 561 -14.59 -16.26 -31.32
CA ARG A 561 -13.82 -17.18 -32.15
C ARG A 561 -13.50 -18.49 -31.45
N LEU A 562 -13.26 -18.45 -30.15
CA LEU A 562 -12.85 -19.59 -29.34
C LEU A 562 -13.41 -19.44 -27.91
N ALA A 563 -14.18 -20.41 -27.45
CA ALA A 563 -14.82 -20.40 -26.14
C ALA A 563 -14.00 -21.16 -25.07
N ALA A 564 -14.47 -21.08 -23.81
CA ALA A 564 -13.99 -21.84 -22.68
C ALA A 564 -12.47 -21.72 -22.42
N GLY A 565 -11.85 -22.78 -21.89
CA GLY A 565 -10.44 -22.77 -21.47
C GLY A 565 -9.45 -22.43 -22.59
N GLY A 566 -9.74 -22.83 -23.83
CA GLY A 566 -8.93 -22.47 -25.00
C GLY A 566 -9.00 -20.97 -25.30
N GLY A 567 -10.20 -20.38 -25.23
CA GLY A 567 -10.37 -18.93 -25.37
C GLY A 567 -9.61 -18.17 -24.29
N TRP A 568 -9.67 -18.61 -23.03
CA TRP A 568 -8.92 -17.98 -21.95
C TRP A 568 -7.40 -18.03 -22.16
N ALA A 569 -6.89 -19.17 -22.62
CA ALA A 569 -5.47 -19.34 -22.90
C ALA A 569 -5.02 -18.35 -23.99
N ALA A 570 -5.79 -18.22 -25.07
CA ALA A 570 -5.51 -17.26 -26.13
C ALA A 570 -5.54 -15.80 -25.63
N VAL A 571 -6.49 -15.44 -24.77
CA VAL A 571 -6.55 -14.12 -24.14
C VAL A 571 -5.29 -13.84 -23.31
N LYS A 572 -4.82 -14.82 -22.51
CA LYS A 572 -3.58 -14.68 -21.74
C LYS A 572 -2.37 -14.46 -22.62
N THR A 573 -2.23 -15.25 -23.69
CA THR A 573 -1.12 -15.10 -24.66
C THR A 573 -1.16 -13.74 -25.36
N ALA A 574 -2.35 -13.24 -25.71
CA ALA A 574 -2.50 -11.91 -26.30
C ALA A 574 -2.19 -10.77 -25.31
N ALA A 575 -2.65 -10.87 -24.06
CA ALA A 575 -2.29 -9.91 -23.02
C ALA A 575 -0.77 -9.88 -22.80
N PHE A 576 -0.14 -11.06 -22.73
CA PHE A 576 1.31 -11.21 -22.63
C PHE A 576 2.06 -10.50 -23.78
N GLY A 577 1.57 -10.59 -25.02
CA GLY A 577 2.17 -9.83 -26.13
C GLY A 577 2.08 -8.32 -25.97
N GLY A 578 0.99 -7.82 -25.39
CA GLY A 578 0.86 -6.40 -25.05
C GLY A 578 1.93 -5.95 -24.07
N ARG A 579 2.22 -6.78 -23.06
CA ARG A 579 3.30 -6.57 -22.09
C ARG A 579 4.67 -6.53 -22.78
N VAL A 580 4.98 -7.51 -23.64
CA VAL A 580 6.27 -7.61 -24.34
C VAL A 580 6.49 -6.39 -25.26
N ILE A 581 5.51 -6.01 -26.08
CA ILE A 581 5.65 -4.87 -27.00
C ILE A 581 5.75 -3.54 -26.27
N ALA A 582 5.10 -3.41 -25.10
CA ALA A 582 5.18 -2.20 -24.29
C ALA A 582 6.60 -1.96 -23.76
N VAL A 583 7.35 -3.01 -23.46
CA VAL A 583 8.74 -2.92 -22.95
C VAL A 583 9.81 -3.22 -23.99
N ARG A 584 9.45 -3.40 -25.26
CA ARG A 584 10.38 -3.78 -26.35
C ARG A 584 11.65 -2.94 -26.43
N THR A 585 11.60 -1.65 -26.05
CA THR A 585 12.76 -0.75 -26.10
C THR A 585 13.79 -1.05 -25.00
N ARG A 586 13.44 -1.92 -24.05
CA ARG A 586 14.28 -2.38 -22.94
C ARG A 586 14.78 -3.81 -23.15
N LEU A 587 14.42 -4.44 -24.26
CA LEU A 587 14.79 -5.81 -24.61
C LEU A 587 15.81 -5.78 -25.75
N THR A 588 16.75 -6.71 -25.75
CA THR A 588 17.56 -6.97 -26.95
C THR A 588 16.69 -7.57 -28.06
N ALA A 589 17.15 -7.51 -29.31
CA ALA A 589 16.40 -8.10 -30.44
C ALA A 589 16.15 -9.60 -30.21
N GLN A 590 17.17 -10.34 -29.74
CA GLN A 590 17.07 -11.77 -29.44
C GLN A 590 16.09 -12.05 -28.29
N GLN A 591 16.12 -11.25 -27.22
CA GLN A 591 15.17 -11.39 -26.11
C GLN A 591 13.74 -11.08 -26.55
N LEU A 592 13.55 -10.07 -27.40
CA LEU A 592 12.25 -9.73 -27.97
C LEU A 592 11.71 -10.88 -28.83
N GLU A 593 12.54 -11.45 -29.71
CA GLU A 593 12.15 -12.58 -30.56
C GLU A 593 11.78 -13.82 -29.73
N ALA A 594 12.59 -14.16 -28.73
CA ALA A 594 12.33 -15.29 -27.84
C ALA A 594 11.06 -15.10 -27.01
N LEU A 595 10.85 -13.90 -26.44
CA LEU A 595 9.60 -13.56 -25.74
C LEU A 595 8.40 -13.49 -26.69
N TRP A 596 8.60 -13.27 -27.98
CA TRP A 596 7.54 -13.18 -28.97
C TRP A 596 7.17 -14.54 -29.58
N GLU A 597 7.98 -15.59 -29.37
CA GLU A 597 7.79 -16.92 -29.94
C GLU A 597 6.35 -17.46 -29.77
N PRO A 598 5.69 -17.36 -28.60
CA PRO A 598 4.32 -17.87 -28.45
C PRO A 598 3.27 -17.11 -29.29
N ILE A 599 3.58 -15.90 -29.72
CA ILE A 599 2.67 -14.98 -30.44
C ILE A 599 2.99 -14.97 -31.93
N GLN A 600 4.26 -15.18 -32.28
CA GLN A 600 4.82 -15.09 -33.64
C GLN A 600 3.98 -15.81 -34.71
N PRO A 601 3.45 -17.04 -34.48
CA PRO A 601 2.67 -17.73 -35.49
C PRO A 601 1.28 -17.12 -35.75
N ALA A 602 0.74 -16.39 -34.77
CA ALA A 602 -0.56 -15.73 -34.89
C ALA A 602 -0.43 -14.27 -35.34
N ILE A 603 0.54 -13.54 -34.78
CA ILE A 603 0.84 -12.14 -35.09
C ILE A 603 2.36 -12.01 -35.26
N PRO A 604 2.89 -12.08 -36.49
CA PRO A 604 4.32 -11.95 -36.73
C PRO A 604 4.84 -10.58 -36.31
N LEU A 605 5.99 -10.51 -35.64
CA LEU A 605 6.57 -9.25 -35.16
C LEU A 605 6.79 -8.24 -36.32
N SER A 606 7.16 -8.74 -37.50
CA SER A 606 7.34 -7.94 -38.73
C SER A 606 6.05 -7.24 -39.19
N SER A 607 4.87 -7.80 -38.90
CA SER A 607 3.58 -7.20 -39.25
C SER A 607 3.25 -5.94 -38.45
N LEU A 608 3.96 -5.70 -37.34
CA LEU A 608 3.77 -4.54 -36.47
C LEU A 608 4.62 -3.33 -36.89
N SER A 609 5.60 -3.54 -37.77
CA SER A 609 6.48 -2.49 -38.31
C SER A 609 5.68 -1.39 -39.02
N ALA A 610 6.28 -0.20 -39.14
CA ALA A 610 5.61 0.88 -39.86
C ALA A 610 5.43 0.47 -41.33
N PRO A 611 4.25 0.72 -41.94
CA PRO A 611 4.10 0.51 -43.36
C PRO A 611 5.20 1.30 -44.07
N ALA A 612 5.91 0.66 -45.00
CA ALA A 612 6.94 1.32 -45.78
C ALA A 612 6.33 2.60 -46.38
N ARG A 613 6.99 3.75 -46.16
CA ARG A 613 6.57 4.99 -46.83
C ARG A 613 6.55 4.68 -48.32
N ALA A 614 5.38 4.82 -48.94
CA ALA A 614 5.28 4.80 -50.39
C ALA A 614 6.29 5.83 -50.91
N ARG A 615 7.31 5.37 -51.63
CA ARG A 615 8.20 6.28 -52.37
C ARG A 615 7.29 7.05 -53.33
N ARG A 616 7.07 8.32 -53.03
CA ARG A 616 6.52 9.28 -53.98
C ARG A 616 7.66 9.79 -54.84
#